data_AF-G0NPD6-F1
#
_entry.id   AF-G0NPD6-F1
#
_cell.length_a   1.000
_cell.length_b   1.000
_cell.length_c   1.000
_cell.angle_alpha   90.00
_cell.angle_beta   90.00
_cell.angle_gamma   90.00
#
_symmetry.space_group_name_H-M   'P 1'
#
loop_
_entity.id
_entity.type
_entity.pdbx_description
1 polymer ?
#
loop_
_entity_poly.entity_id
_entity_poly.type
_entity_poly.pdbx_seq_one_letter_code
_entity_poly.pdbx_strand_id
1 'polypeptide(L)'
;MIKVFGTVSNGTNISSSDVTKECAEDCLTTLGCALAYFDQDGQCKFYFYSELITVIKGEDGNTVAFKAAVPDNSCPASLDSVDFSFTTETGKRVSWNQTSEYWRVGGCKDEWKLFRRKNNIIVCLEIIGSNKTIRAKAQDRCENRHKAKLSGIQSLEECYWVYQNFHLIGVGGDNQGVWIDGVRSCLDGVECSNFVWTDGYTEGYDALAESNADIKSDYSTPGNENYLMIASIRYDPAFPGRFQYITAVAEDLDLNLIRGFICGYRLN
;
A
#
# COMPACT_ATOMS: atom_id res chain seq x y z
N MET A 1 -14.11 22.40 9.24
CA MET A 1 -13.01 21.73 9.99
C MET A 1 -13.28 21.87 11.48
N ILE A 2 -12.85 20.91 12.31
CA ILE A 2 -13.01 20.96 13.77
C ILE A 2 -11.64 21.18 14.42
N LYS A 3 -11.51 22.25 15.20
CA LYS A 3 -10.25 22.66 15.83
C LYS A 3 -10.16 22.13 17.26
N VAL A 4 -9.06 21.47 17.61
CA VAL A 4 -8.78 20.95 18.96
C VAL A 4 -7.30 21.09 19.31
N PHE A 5 -6.98 21.06 20.60
CA PHE A 5 -5.60 21.02 21.05
C PHE A 5 -4.94 19.67 20.76
N GLY A 6 -3.70 19.73 20.29
CA GLY A 6 -2.92 18.54 19.96
C GLY A 6 -1.70 18.86 19.09
N THR A 7 -0.77 17.91 19.05
CA THR A 7 0.49 18.03 18.31
C THR A 7 0.62 16.87 17.33
N VAL A 8 1.04 17.16 16.10
CA VAL A 8 1.30 16.11 15.10
C VAL A 8 2.64 15.43 15.42
N SER A 9 2.62 14.11 15.58
CA SER A 9 3.80 13.30 15.92
C SER A 9 4.48 12.66 14.71
N ASN A 10 3.72 12.40 13.64
CA ASN A 10 4.23 11.87 12.38
C ASN A 10 3.38 12.36 11.19
N GLY A 11 3.96 12.28 9.99
CA GLY A 11 3.35 12.68 8.73
C GLY A 11 4.18 13.73 8.00
N THR A 12 4.22 13.62 6.68
CA THR A 12 4.87 14.63 5.83
C THR A 12 3.93 15.83 5.71
N ASN A 13 4.46 17.03 5.95
CA ASN A 13 3.71 18.27 5.76
C ASN A 13 4.25 19.10 4.62
N ILE A 14 3.40 20.01 4.14
CA ILE A 14 3.79 21.12 3.28
C ILE A 14 3.43 22.39 4.05
N SER A 15 4.41 23.29 4.19
CA SER A 15 4.17 24.62 4.74
C SER A 15 3.31 25.42 3.76
N SER A 16 2.22 26.02 4.25
CA SER A 16 1.50 27.02 3.47
C SER A 16 2.29 28.34 3.50
N SER A 17 2.40 29.02 2.36
CA SER A 17 3.10 30.32 2.25
C SER A 17 2.34 31.47 2.88
N ASP A 18 1.03 31.33 3.11
CA ASP A 18 0.18 32.40 3.63
C ASP A 18 -0.12 32.19 5.11
N VAL A 19 0.56 33.00 5.94
CA VAL A 19 0.48 33.03 7.41
C VAL A 19 -0.83 33.70 7.90
N THR A 20 -1.83 33.88 7.03
CA THR A 20 -3.04 34.64 7.36
C THR A 20 -4.30 33.80 7.33
N LYS A 21 -4.86 33.57 8.53
CA LYS A 21 -6.27 33.31 8.89
C LYS A 21 -7.10 32.20 8.21
N GLU A 22 -6.76 31.69 7.04
CA GLU A 22 -7.62 30.75 6.30
C GLU A 22 -7.05 29.33 6.21
N CYS A 23 -5.98 28.99 6.94
CA CYS A 23 -5.36 27.65 6.95
C CYS A 23 -6.35 26.47 7.08
N ALA A 24 -7.38 26.60 7.93
CA ALA A 24 -8.40 25.56 8.05
C ALA A 24 -9.37 25.53 6.85
N GLU A 25 -9.68 26.69 6.28
CA GLU A 25 -10.56 26.84 5.11
C GLU A 25 -9.85 26.37 3.83
N ASP A 26 -8.56 26.70 3.71
CA ASP A 26 -7.68 26.19 2.67
C ASP A 26 -7.58 24.67 2.72
N CYS A 27 -7.37 24.06 3.89
CA CYS A 27 -7.37 22.60 4.01
C CYS A 27 -8.76 21.99 3.73
N LEU A 28 -9.84 22.71 4.07
CA LEU A 28 -11.20 22.26 3.77
C LEU A 28 -11.44 22.16 2.26
N THR A 29 -10.91 23.10 1.48
CA THR A 29 -11.03 23.14 0.01
C THR A 29 -9.92 22.38 -0.72
N THR A 30 -8.76 22.20 -0.08
CA THR A 30 -7.61 21.49 -0.64
C THR A 30 -7.88 19.99 -0.70
N LEU A 31 -7.68 19.44 -1.90
CA LEU A 31 -7.82 18.01 -2.18
C LEU A 31 -6.77 17.21 -1.42
N GLY A 32 -7.20 16.10 -0.81
CA GLY A 32 -6.29 15.26 -0.03
C GLY A 32 -5.98 15.77 1.38
N CYS A 33 -6.21 17.06 1.68
CA CYS A 33 -5.90 17.60 2.99
C CYS A 33 -6.83 17.00 4.05
N ALA A 34 -6.24 16.45 5.10
CA ALA A 34 -6.96 15.83 6.22
C ALA A 34 -6.90 16.70 7.47
N LEU A 35 -5.80 17.44 7.64
CA LEU A 35 -5.46 18.16 8.85
C LEU A 35 -4.70 19.43 8.53
N ALA A 36 -5.09 20.53 9.17
CA ALA A 36 -4.28 21.74 9.26
C ALA A 36 -3.70 21.85 10.67
N TYR A 37 -2.39 22.10 10.78
CA TYR A 37 -1.68 22.28 12.04
C TYR A 37 -1.22 23.72 12.19
N PHE A 38 -1.34 24.23 13.42
CA PHE A 38 -0.93 25.55 13.84
C PHE A 38 0.10 25.41 14.95
N ASP A 39 1.33 25.86 14.71
CA ASP A 39 2.29 26.03 15.80
C ASP A 39 2.04 27.32 16.59
N GLN A 40 2.78 27.48 17.68
CA GLN A 40 2.65 28.61 18.60
C GLN A 40 2.95 29.96 17.95
N ASP A 41 3.72 29.96 16.85
CA ASP A 41 4.04 31.15 16.06
C ASP A 41 2.97 31.46 14.99
N GLY A 42 1.94 30.62 14.89
CA GLY A 42 0.85 30.76 13.94
C GLY A 42 1.17 30.27 12.52
N GLN A 43 2.27 29.53 12.32
CA GLN A 43 2.58 28.95 11.02
C GLN A 43 1.63 27.80 10.71
N CYS A 44 1.20 27.75 9.45
CA CYS A 44 0.25 26.79 8.93
C CYS A 44 0.96 25.64 8.20
N LYS A 45 0.65 24.41 8.58
CA LYS A 45 1.13 23.19 7.90
C LYS A 45 -0.03 22.29 7.52
N PHE A 46 -0.06 21.82 6.28
CA PHE A 46 -1.06 20.85 5.81
C PHE A 46 -0.53 19.43 5.85
N TYR A 47 -1.39 18.51 6.27
CA TYR A 47 -1.14 17.07 6.22
C TYR A 47 -2.21 16.37 5.40
N PHE A 48 -1.77 15.46 4.53
CA PHE A 48 -2.61 14.79 3.55
C PHE A 48 -2.88 13.34 3.96
N TYR A 49 -4.10 12.84 3.76
CA TYR A 49 -4.49 11.48 4.20
C TYR A 49 -3.78 10.35 3.42
N SER A 50 -3.10 10.68 2.32
CA SER A 50 -2.23 9.76 1.60
C SER A 50 -0.97 9.37 2.40
N GLU A 51 -0.78 9.96 3.57
CA GLU A 51 0.24 9.64 4.55
C GLU A 51 -0.43 9.20 5.85
N LEU A 52 0.33 8.53 6.71
CA LEU A 52 -0.14 8.14 8.02
C LEU A 52 0.06 9.27 9.03
N ILE A 53 -1.03 9.90 9.47
CA ILE A 53 -0.98 11.05 10.36
C ILE A 53 -1.42 10.63 11.76
N THR A 54 -0.63 10.97 12.77
CA THR A 54 -0.94 10.73 14.19
C THR A 54 -0.83 12.05 14.95
N VAL A 55 -1.93 12.46 15.56
CA VAL A 55 -2.06 13.62 16.43
C VAL A 55 -2.13 13.14 17.87
N ILE A 56 -1.20 13.57 18.72
CA ILE A 56 -1.24 13.33 20.16
C ILE A 56 -2.19 14.37 20.79
N LYS A 57 -3.12 13.91 21.64
CA LYS A 57 -3.99 14.83 22.40
C LYS A 57 -3.17 15.55 23.45
N GLY A 58 -3.37 16.84 23.62
CA GLY A 58 -2.68 17.62 24.64
C GLY A 58 -3.34 18.97 24.84
N GLU A 59 -2.85 19.74 25.80
CA GLU A 59 -3.33 21.10 26.11
C GLU A 59 -2.26 22.18 25.82
N ASP A 60 -1.13 21.78 25.21
CA ASP A 60 0.13 22.53 25.16
C ASP A 60 0.15 23.72 24.16
N GLY A 61 -0.99 24.38 23.94
CA GLY A 61 -1.14 25.56 23.09
C GLY A 61 -1.10 25.31 21.58
N ASN A 62 -0.50 24.21 21.12
CA ASN A 62 -0.59 23.78 19.72
C ASN A 62 -2.01 23.36 19.39
N THR A 63 -2.48 23.73 18.19
CA THR A 63 -3.81 23.38 17.75
C THR A 63 -3.79 22.70 16.39
N VAL A 64 -4.69 21.74 16.21
CA VAL A 64 -4.95 21.09 14.93
C VAL A 64 -6.40 21.35 14.52
N ALA A 65 -6.66 21.37 13.22
CA ALA A 65 -8.01 21.40 12.65
C ALA A 65 -8.24 20.18 11.76
N PHE A 66 -9.16 19.32 12.17
CA PHE A 66 -9.53 18.08 11.47
C PHE A 66 -10.56 18.35 10.37
N LYS A 67 -10.38 17.71 9.21
CA LYS A 67 -11.44 17.57 8.21
C LYS A 67 -12.42 16.50 8.69
N ALA A 68 -13.65 16.93 8.93
CA ALA A 68 -14.72 16.12 9.51
C ALA A 68 -16.06 16.52 8.90
N ALA A 69 -16.98 15.56 8.82
CA ALA A 69 -18.35 15.74 8.41
C ALA A 69 -19.13 16.30 9.60
N VAL A 70 -19.50 17.57 9.53
CA VAL A 70 -20.23 18.25 10.59
C VAL A 70 -21.66 18.50 10.10
N PRO A 71 -22.69 17.97 10.78
CA PRO A 71 -24.08 18.29 10.48
C PRO A 71 -24.31 19.81 10.56
N ASP A 72 -25.01 20.35 9.56
CA ASP A 72 -25.51 21.74 9.51
C ASP A 72 -24.44 22.85 9.58
N ASN A 73 -23.17 22.56 9.29
CA ASN A 73 -22.06 23.53 9.39
C ASN A 73 -21.98 24.26 10.76
N SER A 74 -22.56 23.68 11.80
CA SER A 74 -22.60 24.27 13.14
C SER A 74 -21.51 23.68 14.03
N CYS A 75 -21.00 24.45 15.01
CA CYS A 75 -20.01 23.94 15.95
C CYS A 75 -20.69 22.95 16.91
N PRO A 76 -20.26 21.67 16.96
CA PRO A 76 -20.88 20.66 17.82
C PRO A 76 -20.65 21.00 19.30
N ALA A 77 -21.68 20.79 20.13
CA ALA A 77 -21.61 21.11 21.56
C ALA A 77 -20.63 20.21 22.35
N SER A 78 -20.34 19.01 21.83
CA SER A 78 -19.31 18.10 22.33
C SER A 78 -18.56 17.47 21.16
N LEU A 79 -17.30 17.12 21.38
CA LEU A 79 -16.51 16.35 20.43
C LEU A 79 -16.97 14.87 20.36
N ASP A 80 -17.71 14.38 21.36
CA ASP A 80 -18.18 12.98 21.39
C ASP A 80 -19.26 12.70 20.34
N SER A 81 -20.01 13.73 19.93
CA SER A 81 -21.06 13.62 18.90
C SER A 81 -20.53 13.84 17.48
N VAL A 82 -19.23 14.08 17.33
CA VAL A 82 -18.61 14.39 16.04
C VAL A 82 -18.24 13.11 15.32
N ASP A 83 -18.75 12.97 14.10
CA ASP A 83 -18.20 12.02 13.16
C ASP A 83 -16.89 12.57 12.56
N PHE A 84 -15.76 12.19 13.14
CA PHE A 84 -14.44 12.51 12.59
C PHE A 84 -14.17 11.67 11.34
N SER A 85 -14.91 11.95 10.27
CA SER A 85 -14.73 11.34 8.97
C SER A 85 -14.95 12.36 7.85
N PHE A 86 -14.36 12.13 6.68
CA PHE A 86 -14.63 12.92 5.49
C PHE A 86 -14.65 12.02 4.26
N THR A 87 -15.29 12.48 3.20
CA THR A 87 -15.37 11.74 1.93
C THR A 87 -14.36 12.30 0.95
N THR A 88 -13.55 11.45 0.33
CA THR A 88 -12.65 11.82 -0.76
C THR A 88 -13.44 12.09 -2.05
N GLU A 89 -12.78 12.63 -3.07
CA GLU A 89 -13.40 12.84 -4.40
C GLU A 89 -13.86 11.53 -5.04
N THR A 90 -13.18 10.43 -4.75
CA THR A 90 -13.53 9.08 -5.23
C THR A 90 -14.72 8.47 -4.47
N GLY A 91 -15.33 9.20 -3.53
CA GLY A 91 -16.43 8.71 -2.70
C GLY A 91 -16.00 7.82 -1.54
N LYS A 92 -14.69 7.65 -1.32
CA LYS A 92 -14.16 6.86 -0.20
C LYS A 92 -14.31 7.63 1.09
N ARG A 93 -14.99 7.05 2.07
CA ARG A 93 -15.07 7.61 3.42
C ARG A 93 -13.78 7.31 4.18
N VAL A 94 -13.09 8.35 4.64
CA VAL A 94 -11.89 8.28 5.47
C VAL A 94 -12.27 8.69 6.89
N SER A 95 -12.03 7.80 7.86
CA SER A 95 -12.38 8.04 9.27
C SER A 95 -11.12 8.11 10.13
N TRP A 96 -11.10 9.07 11.05
CA TRP A 96 -10.08 9.16 12.09
C TRP A 96 -10.31 8.07 13.13
N ASN A 97 -9.28 7.31 13.45
CA ASN A 97 -9.27 6.40 14.58
C ASN A 97 -8.84 7.18 15.83
N GLN A 98 -9.70 7.21 16.85
CA GLN A 98 -9.48 7.96 18.09
C GLN A 98 -9.32 7.01 19.26
N THR A 99 -8.31 7.26 20.11
CA THR A 99 -8.16 6.66 21.44
C THR A 99 -8.25 7.75 22.52
N SER A 100 -7.95 7.44 23.77
CA SER A 100 -7.77 8.46 24.82
C SER A 100 -6.53 9.33 24.58
N GLU A 101 -5.51 8.81 23.89
CA GLU A 101 -4.18 9.43 23.78
C GLU A 101 -3.89 10.08 22.42
N TYR A 102 -4.52 9.60 21.35
CA TYR A 102 -4.25 10.11 20.01
C TYR A 102 -5.45 10.04 19.06
N TRP A 103 -5.35 10.80 17.97
CA TRP A 103 -6.12 10.62 16.74
C TRP A 103 -5.19 10.16 15.62
N ARG A 104 -5.67 9.25 14.77
CA ARG A 104 -4.88 8.73 13.64
C ARG A 104 -5.73 8.66 12.39
N VAL A 105 -5.21 9.11 11.25
CA VAL A 105 -5.86 8.98 9.95
C VAL A 105 -4.85 8.66 8.87
N GLY A 106 -5.42 8.35 7.71
CA GLY A 106 -4.69 8.19 6.49
C GLY A 106 -4.19 6.78 6.31
N GLY A 107 -3.28 6.63 5.37
CA GLY A 107 -2.89 5.34 4.85
C GLY A 107 -2.62 5.46 3.37
N CYS A 108 -3.08 4.48 2.61
CA CYS A 108 -2.78 4.43 1.20
C CYS A 108 -3.56 5.45 0.39
N LYS A 109 -2.90 5.98 -0.63
CA LYS A 109 -3.51 6.72 -1.75
C LYS A 109 -4.74 5.97 -2.29
N ASP A 110 -5.65 6.71 -2.92
CA ASP A 110 -6.86 6.11 -3.49
C ASP A 110 -6.52 4.97 -4.45
N GLU A 111 -7.34 3.90 -4.43
CA GLU A 111 -7.15 2.63 -5.15
C GLU A 111 -6.04 1.70 -4.60
N TRP A 112 -5.13 2.19 -3.77
CA TRP A 112 -4.11 1.35 -3.12
C TRP A 112 -4.66 0.67 -1.86
N LYS A 113 -4.33 -0.61 -1.69
CA LYS A 113 -4.72 -1.43 -0.53
C LYS A 113 -3.64 -1.37 0.55
N LEU A 114 -4.04 -1.02 1.77
CA LEU A 114 -3.18 -1.02 2.95
C LEU A 114 -3.02 -2.43 3.53
N PHE A 115 -1.77 -2.83 3.77
CA PHE A 115 -1.40 -4.01 4.54
C PHE A 115 -0.50 -3.63 5.71
N ARG A 116 -0.73 -4.28 6.86
CA ARG A 116 0.12 -4.18 8.03
C ARG A 116 0.94 -5.46 8.12
N ARG A 117 2.24 -5.32 7.92
CA ARG A 117 3.23 -6.40 8.00
C ARG A 117 3.78 -6.50 9.42
N LYS A 118 4.60 -7.54 9.66
CA LYS A 118 5.39 -7.66 10.89
C LYS A 118 6.30 -6.43 11.07
N ASN A 119 6.80 -6.21 12.29
CA ASN A 119 7.68 -5.07 12.62
C ASN A 119 7.07 -3.68 12.38
N ASN A 120 5.75 -3.56 12.41
CA ASN A 120 5.00 -2.32 12.15
C ASN A 120 5.28 -1.71 10.76
N ILE A 121 5.76 -2.50 9.80
CA ILE A 121 5.86 -2.06 8.41
C ILE A 121 4.44 -1.96 7.85
N ILE A 122 4.10 -0.79 7.32
CA ILE A 122 2.82 -0.57 6.63
C ILE A 122 3.13 -0.35 5.17
N VAL A 123 2.50 -1.14 4.30
CA VAL A 123 2.65 -1.02 2.85
C VAL A 123 1.33 -0.74 2.19
N CYS A 124 1.42 -0.07 1.06
CA CYS A 124 0.33 0.17 0.14
C CYS A 124 0.62 -0.59 -1.12
N LEU A 125 -0.28 -1.50 -1.51
CA LEU A 125 -0.15 -2.31 -2.72
C LEU A 125 -1.23 -1.95 -3.74
N GLU A 126 -0.89 -2.04 -5.01
CA GLU A 126 -1.83 -1.87 -6.12
C GLU A 126 -1.55 -2.91 -7.20
N ILE A 127 -2.63 -3.48 -7.74
CA ILE A 127 -2.58 -4.41 -8.88
C ILE A 127 -2.74 -3.60 -10.16
N ILE A 128 -1.73 -3.62 -11.02
CA ILE A 128 -1.78 -2.89 -12.28
C ILE A 128 -1.97 -3.87 -13.42
N GLY A 129 -3.13 -3.79 -14.07
CA GLY A 129 -3.44 -4.54 -15.29
C GLY A 129 -2.58 -4.05 -16.45
N SER A 130 -1.78 -4.95 -17.03
CA SER A 130 -0.97 -4.66 -18.20
C SER A 130 -0.53 -5.94 -18.90
N ASN A 131 -1.18 -6.25 -20.01
CA ASN A 131 -0.89 -7.44 -20.79
C ASN A 131 0.52 -7.40 -21.37
N LYS A 132 1.17 -8.58 -21.41
CA LYS A 132 2.45 -8.80 -22.10
C LYS A 132 3.56 -7.84 -21.71
N THR A 133 3.61 -7.49 -20.44
CA THR A 133 4.60 -6.54 -19.92
C THR A 133 5.83 -7.29 -19.40
N ILE A 134 7.01 -6.95 -19.91
CA ILE A 134 8.27 -7.47 -19.37
C ILE A 134 8.52 -6.89 -17.96
N ARG A 135 9.23 -7.65 -17.12
CA ARG A 135 9.48 -7.29 -15.71
C ARG A 135 10.19 -5.94 -15.54
N ALA A 136 11.23 -5.65 -16.33
CA ALA A 136 11.94 -4.38 -16.28
C ALA A 136 11.00 -3.17 -16.50
N LYS A 137 10.11 -3.28 -17.48
CA LYS A 137 9.09 -2.25 -17.76
C LYS A 137 8.04 -2.15 -16.64
N ALA A 138 7.72 -3.26 -15.97
CA ALA A 138 6.87 -3.23 -14.78
C ALA A 138 7.54 -2.46 -13.63
N GLN A 139 8.84 -2.67 -13.40
CA GLN A 139 9.61 -1.90 -12.43
C GLN A 139 9.58 -0.40 -12.74
N ASP A 140 9.93 -0.01 -13.97
CA ASP A 140 9.91 1.40 -14.41
C ASP A 140 8.52 2.03 -14.20
N ARG A 141 7.45 1.28 -14.47
CA ARG A 141 6.09 1.76 -14.29
C ARG A 141 5.71 1.95 -12.82
N CYS A 142 6.16 1.06 -11.93
CA CYS A 142 5.99 1.29 -10.50
C CYS A 142 6.75 2.53 -10.04
N GLU A 143 7.98 2.75 -10.51
CA GLU A 143 8.77 3.92 -10.12
C GLU A 143 8.13 5.23 -10.60
N ASN A 144 7.63 5.25 -11.83
CA ASN A 144 6.88 6.38 -12.37
C ASN A 144 5.53 6.59 -11.66
N ARG A 145 4.98 5.55 -11.06
CA ARG A 145 3.74 5.63 -10.27
C ARG A 145 4.06 5.90 -8.81
N HIS A 146 4.18 7.18 -8.49
CA HIS A 146 4.36 7.66 -7.13
C HIS A 146 5.64 7.18 -6.42
N LYS A 147 6.71 6.89 -7.17
CA LYS A 147 7.96 6.35 -6.62
C LYS A 147 7.78 5.01 -5.90
N ALA A 148 6.74 4.26 -6.28
CA ALA A 148 6.55 2.90 -5.81
C ALA A 148 7.62 1.98 -6.41
N LYS A 149 7.67 0.74 -5.91
CA LYS A 149 8.54 -0.32 -6.41
C LYS A 149 7.68 -1.48 -6.88
N LEU A 150 8.19 -2.27 -7.82
CA LEU A 150 7.65 -3.62 -8.02
C LEU A 150 7.75 -4.30 -6.65
N SER A 151 6.64 -4.77 -6.10
CA SER A 151 6.55 -5.09 -4.68
C SER A 151 6.66 -6.59 -4.43
N GLY A 152 7.39 -6.94 -3.39
CA GLY A 152 7.36 -8.29 -2.83
C GLY A 152 6.06 -8.52 -2.07
N ILE A 153 5.68 -9.79 -1.96
CA ILE A 153 4.49 -10.23 -1.24
C ILE A 153 4.95 -10.97 0.00
N GLN A 154 4.58 -10.48 1.17
CA GLN A 154 5.10 -10.96 2.44
C GLN A 154 4.24 -12.08 3.04
N SER A 155 2.91 -12.01 2.88
CA SER A 155 1.97 -12.89 3.60
C SER A 155 0.99 -13.62 2.67
N LEU A 156 0.40 -14.70 3.20
CA LEU A 156 -0.69 -15.42 2.52
C LEU A 156 -1.91 -14.54 2.29
N GLU A 157 -2.18 -13.59 3.19
CA GLU A 157 -3.29 -12.64 3.05
C GLU A 157 -3.08 -11.72 1.84
N GLU A 158 -1.85 -11.21 1.65
CA GLU A 158 -1.48 -10.41 0.48
C GLU A 158 -1.61 -11.23 -0.81
N CYS A 159 -1.13 -12.48 -0.84
CA CYS A 159 -1.31 -13.39 -1.98
C CYS A 159 -2.79 -13.60 -2.32
N TYR A 160 -3.59 -13.92 -1.31
CA TYR A 160 -5.01 -14.19 -1.49
C TYR A 160 -5.76 -12.96 -1.99
N TRP A 161 -5.43 -11.77 -1.50
CA TRP A 161 -5.97 -10.52 -2.02
C TRP A 161 -5.65 -10.33 -3.51
N VAL A 162 -4.42 -10.56 -3.94
CA VAL A 162 -4.05 -10.47 -5.37
C VAL A 162 -4.88 -11.46 -6.20
N TYR A 163 -4.94 -12.72 -5.76
CA TYR A 163 -5.68 -13.78 -6.46
C TYR A 163 -7.18 -13.47 -6.57
N GLN A 164 -7.83 -12.99 -5.51
CA GLN A 164 -9.24 -12.61 -5.53
C GLN A 164 -9.55 -11.49 -6.53
N ASN A 165 -8.55 -10.66 -6.84
CA ASN A 165 -8.68 -9.51 -7.74
C ASN A 165 -8.18 -9.79 -9.17
N PHE A 166 -7.79 -11.01 -9.50
CA PHE A 166 -7.41 -11.43 -10.85
C PHE A 166 -8.46 -11.13 -11.93
N HIS A 167 -9.73 -11.23 -11.57
CA HIS A 167 -10.84 -10.89 -12.47
C HIS A 167 -10.81 -9.43 -12.93
N LEU A 168 -10.30 -8.50 -12.11
CA LEU A 168 -10.21 -7.07 -12.46
C LEU A 168 -9.23 -6.79 -13.60
N ILE A 169 -8.26 -7.69 -13.81
CA ILE A 169 -7.19 -7.52 -14.80
C ILE A 169 -7.22 -8.61 -15.89
N GLY A 170 -8.31 -9.37 -15.98
CA GLY A 170 -8.50 -10.37 -17.03
C GLY A 170 -7.56 -11.57 -16.95
N VAL A 171 -7.10 -11.92 -15.74
CA VAL A 171 -6.48 -13.23 -15.49
C VAL A 171 -7.60 -14.27 -15.47
N GLY A 172 -7.61 -15.14 -16.47
CA GLY A 172 -8.64 -16.19 -16.60
C GLY A 172 -8.15 -17.48 -17.25
N GLY A 173 -6.91 -17.51 -17.74
CA GLY A 173 -6.27 -18.70 -18.26
C GLY A 173 -5.29 -19.29 -17.24
N ASP A 174 -5.03 -20.58 -17.39
CA ASP A 174 -4.09 -21.30 -16.54
C ASP A 174 -2.68 -20.71 -16.65
N ASN A 175 -2.00 -20.60 -15.52
CA ASN A 175 -0.66 -20.03 -15.38
C ASN A 175 -0.56 -18.56 -15.81
N GLN A 176 -1.69 -17.87 -16.02
CA GLN A 176 -1.68 -16.42 -16.17
C GLN A 176 -1.52 -15.75 -14.81
N GLY A 177 -0.87 -14.60 -14.78
CA GLY A 177 -0.65 -13.90 -13.53
C GLY A 177 0.03 -12.56 -13.64
N VAL A 178 0.61 -12.13 -12.54
CA VAL A 178 1.19 -10.79 -12.36
C VAL A 178 2.60 -10.88 -11.80
N TRP A 179 3.48 -10.02 -12.29
CA TRP A 179 4.82 -9.88 -11.73
C TRP A 179 4.76 -9.40 -10.28
N ILE A 180 5.59 -10.00 -9.45
CA ILE A 180 5.94 -9.49 -8.12
C ILE A 180 7.46 -9.33 -8.04
N ASP A 181 7.92 -8.65 -6.99
CA ASP A 181 9.36 -8.57 -6.73
C ASP A 181 9.92 -9.93 -6.30
N GLY A 182 11.24 -10.03 -6.23
CA GLY A 182 11.97 -11.25 -5.89
C GLY A 182 12.90 -11.63 -7.02
N VAL A 183 14.18 -11.77 -6.67
CA VAL A 183 15.22 -12.30 -7.56
C VAL A 183 15.88 -13.47 -6.84
N ARG A 184 16.02 -14.60 -7.54
CA ARG A 184 16.70 -15.78 -7.01
C ARG A 184 18.14 -15.43 -6.66
N SER A 185 18.59 -15.84 -5.47
CA SER A 185 19.94 -15.59 -4.97
C SER A 185 20.55 -16.89 -4.47
N CYS A 186 21.13 -17.63 -5.42
CA CYS A 186 21.69 -18.96 -5.18
C CYS A 186 23.05 -19.10 -5.83
N LEU A 187 23.81 -20.08 -5.35
CA LEU A 187 25.08 -20.45 -5.97
C LEU A 187 24.80 -21.18 -7.28
N ASP A 188 25.55 -20.82 -8.32
CA ASP A 188 25.59 -21.59 -9.56
C ASP A 188 25.95 -23.04 -9.23
N GLY A 189 25.18 -24.01 -9.72
CA GLY A 189 25.41 -25.42 -9.41
C GLY A 189 24.38 -26.04 -8.45
N VAL A 190 23.57 -25.24 -7.76
CA VAL A 190 22.86 -25.70 -6.55
C VAL A 190 21.36 -25.42 -6.62
N GLU A 191 20.54 -26.47 -6.46
CA GLU A 191 19.10 -26.34 -6.28
C GLU A 191 18.79 -25.56 -5.00
N CYS A 192 17.89 -24.58 -5.11
CA CYS A 192 17.56 -23.70 -4.01
C CYS A 192 16.17 -23.08 -4.17
N SER A 193 15.69 -22.44 -3.12
CA SER A 193 14.46 -21.63 -3.12
C SER A 193 14.69 -20.25 -2.49
N ASN A 194 15.93 -19.74 -2.53
CA ASN A 194 16.30 -18.48 -1.92
C ASN A 194 16.05 -17.32 -2.87
N PHE A 195 15.30 -16.32 -2.39
CA PHE A 195 15.00 -15.09 -3.11
C PHE A 195 15.39 -13.89 -2.26
N VAL A 196 15.76 -12.80 -2.93
CA VAL A 196 15.99 -11.50 -2.31
C VAL A 196 14.98 -10.49 -2.84
N TRP A 197 14.45 -9.68 -1.94
CA TRP A 197 13.57 -8.56 -2.27
C TRP A 197 14.43 -7.33 -2.59
N THR A 198 14.06 -6.63 -3.66
CA THR A 198 14.73 -5.42 -4.16
C THR A 198 13.95 -4.14 -3.86
N ASP A 199 12.70 -4.26 -3.39
CA ASP A 199 11.82 -3.15 -3.05
C ASP A 199 12.23 -2.36 -1.79
N GLY A 200 13.13 -2.91 -0.98
CA GLY A 200 13.70 -2.27 0.21
C GLY A 200 12.79 -2.28 1.44
N TYR A 201 11.65 -2.96 1.41
CA TYR A 201 10.73 -3.03 2.56
C TYR A 201 10.01 -4.37 2.75
N THR A 202 10.08 -5.29 1.79
CA THR A 202 9.59 -6.66 1.99
C THR A 202 10.59 -7.46 2.82
N GLU A 203 10.10 -8.05 3.90
CA GLU A 203 10.89 -8.85 4.83
C GLU A 203 10.27 -10.24 5.01
N GLY A 204 11.11 -11.24 5.24
CA GLY A 204 10.67 -12.61 5.45
C GLY A 204 10.17 -13.30 4.19
N TYR A 205 9.66 -14.51 4.38
CA TYR A 205 9.35 -15.46 3.31
C TYR A 205 8.05 -16.24 3.56
N ASP A 206 7.15 -15.72 4.40
CA ASP A 206 5.92 -16.45 4.79
C ASP A 206 5.06 -16.79 3.56
N ALA A 207 4.97 -15.88 2.58
CA ALA A 207 4.29 -16.13 1.31
C ALA A 207 5.00 -17.17 0.42
N LEU A 208 6.29 -17.43 0.62
CA LEU A 208 7.06 -18.42 -0.15
C LEU A 208 7.03 -19.82 0.48
N ALA A 209 6.21 -20.05 1.51
CA ALA A 209 6.03 -21.39 2.08
C ALA A 209 5.59 -22.40 1.01
N GLU A 210 6.06 -23.65 1.10
CA GLU A 210 5.76 -24.71 0.11
C GLU A 210 4.24 -24.97 -0.09
N SER A 211 3.42 -24.64 0.91
CA SER A 211 1.96 -24.72 0.81
C SER A 211 1.35 -23.67 -0.12
N ASN A 212 2.09 -22.62 -0.46
CA ASN A 212 1.64 -21.42 -1.19
C ASN A 212 2.46 -21.12 -2.45
N ALA A 213 3.70 -21.59 -2.53
CA ALA A 213 4.61 -21.28 -3.61
C ALA A 213 5.22 -22.55 -4.24
N ASP A 214 5.32 -22.56 -5.56
CA ASP A 214 6.07 -23.55 -6.33
C ASP A 214 7.27 -22.87 -7.02
N ILE A 215 8.41 -22.88 -6.33
CA ILE A 215 9.58 -22.05 -6.65
C ILE A 215 10.89 -22.85 -6.72
N LYS A 216 10.79 -24.19 -6.76
CA LYS A 216 11.97 -25.06 -6.90
C LYS A 216 12.42 -25.02 -8.36
N SER A 217 13.70 -24.70 -8.58
CA SER A 217 14.27 -24.68 -9.93
C SER A 217 14.59 -26.10 -10.40
N ASP A 218 14.07 -26.53 -11.55
CA ASP A 218 14.58 -27.72 -12.23
C ASP A 218 15.81 -27.35 -13.09
N TYR A 219 16.90 -28.07 -12.89
CA TYR A 219 18.17 -27.92 -13.60
C TYR A 219 18.06 -28.15 -15.12
N SER A 220 16.97 -28.76 -15.59
CA SER A 220 16.82 -29.23 -16.96
C SER A 220 16.24 -28.21 -17.95
N THR A 221 15.74 -27.05 -17.49
CA THR A 221 15.14 -26.04 -18.36
C THR A 221 16.11 -24.89 -18.65
N PRO A 222 16.43 -24.61 -19.94
CA PRO A 222 17.11 -23.38 -20.33
C PRO A 222 16.23 -22.18 -19.98
N GLY A 223 16.74 -21.27 -19.15
CA GLY A 223 16.01 -20.13 -18.61
C GLY A 223 15.87 -20.27 -17.10
N ASN A 224 16.87 -19.82 -16.35
CA ASN A 224 16.85 -19.90 -14.89
C ASN A 224 15.60 -19.17 -14.37
N GLU A 225 14.68 -19.91 -13.74
CA GLU A 225 13.44 -19.40 -13.14
C GLU A 225 13.77 -18.50 -11.94
N ASN A 226 14.24 -17.30 -12.23
CA ASN A 226 14.88 -16.40 -11.28
C ASN A 226 13.94 -15.34 -10.73
N TYR A 227 12.75 -15.19 -11.31
CA TYR A 227 11.79 -14.16 -10.95
C TYR A 227 10.50 -14.77 -10.44
N LEU A 228 9.70 -13.98 -9.74
CA LEU A 228 8.46 -14.44 -9.14
C LEU A 228 7.25 -13.83 -9.82
N MET A 229 6.20 -14.62 -9.92
CA MET A 229 4.86 -14.13 -10.26
C MET A 229 3.82 -14.74 -9.34
N ILE A 230 2.73 -14.01 -9.10
CA ILE A 230 1.50 -14.63 -8.59
C ILE A 230 0.71 -15.11 -9.81
N ALA A 231 0.41 -16.39 -9.88
CA ALA A 231 -0.25 -17.03 -11.00
C ALA A 231 -1.54 -17.76 -10.60
N SER A 232 -2.47 -17.88 -11.55
CA SER A 232 -3.59 -18.80 -11.47
C SER A 232 -3.11 -20.21 -11.78
N ILE A 233 -2.49 -20.87 -10.81
CA ILE A 233 -1.94 -22.22 -10.98
C ILE A 233 -3.09 -23.23 -10.90
N ARG A 234 -3.13 -24.18 -11.85
CA ARG A 234 -4.14 -25.25 -11.83
C ARG A 234 -3.95 -26.13 -10.59
N TYR A 235 -5.08 -26.53 -10.03
CA TYR A 235 -5.20 -27.62 -9.07
C TYR A 235 -4.41 -28.84 -9.53
N ASP A 236 -3.34 -29.18 -8.82
CA ASP A 236 -2.67 -30.47 -8.99
C ASP A 236 -3.54 -31.56 -8.32
N PRO A 237 -4.11 -32.51 -9.08
CA PRO A 237 -4.89 -33.60 -8.50
C PRO A 237 -4.09 -34.50 -7.54
N ALA A 238 -2.76 -34.46 -7.55
CA ALA A 238 -1.92 -35.13 -6.56
C ALA A 238 -1.90 -34.42 -5.19
N PHE A 239 -2.31 -33.15 -5.11
CA PHE A 239 -2.33 -32.35 -3.89
C PHE A 239 -3.67 -31.63 -3.69
N PRO A 240 -4.77 -32.39 -3.44
CA PRO A 240 -6.09 -31.83 -3.23
C PRO A 240 -6.10 -30.79 -2.09
N GLY A 241 -6.46 -29.54 -2.42
CA GLY A 241 -6.60 -28.44 -1.45
C GLY A 241 -5.38 -27.52 -1.30
N ARG A 242 -4.29 -27.74 -2.06
CA ARG A 242 -3.19 -26.76 -2.13
C ARG A 242 -3.46 -25.74 -3.24
N PHE A 243 -3.66 -24.49 -2.86
CA PHE A 243 -3.60 -23.36 -3.79
C PHE A 243 -2.20 -22.76 -3.71
N GLN A 244 -1.34 -23.14 -4.65
CA GLN A 244 -0.09 -22.42 -4.85
C GLN A 244 -0.42 -21.17 -5.66
N TYR A 245 -0.11 -20.00 -5.10
CA TYR A 245 -0.34 -18.72 -5.75
C TYR A 245 0.93 -18.16 -6.36
N ILE A 246 2.11 -18.49 -5.81
CA ILE A 246 3.39 -17.97 -6.30
C ILE A 246 4.13 -19.04 -7.09
N THR A 247 4.73 -18.66 -8.21
CA THR A 247 5.63 -19.52 -8.97
C THR A 247 6.88 -18.76 -9.40
N ALA A 248 7.99 -19.50 -9.53
CA ALA A 248 9.21 -18.98 -10.12
C ALA A 248 9.13 -19.10 -11.64
N VAL A 249 9.62 -18.09 -12.36
CA VAL A 249 9.56 -18.04 -13.82
C VAL A 249 10.84 -17.46 -14.39
N ALA A 250 11.14 -17.86 -15.62
CA ALA A 250 12.27 -17.36 -16.38
C ALA A 250 12.04 -15.92 -16.87
N GLU A 251 13.12 -15.23 -17.23
CA GLU A 251 13.04 -13.87 -17.77
C GLU A 251 12.30 -13.80 -19.10
N ASP A 252 12.46 -14.85 -19.90
CA ASP A 252 11.93 -15.02 -21.25
C ASP A 252 10.60 -15.79 -21.28
N LEU A 253 9.91 -15.88 -20.14
CA LEU A 253 8.55 -16.40 -20.03
C LEU A 253 7.65 -15.85 -21.14
N ASP A 254 6.78 -16.70 -21.70
CA ASP A 254 5.77 -16.25 -22.66
C ASP A 254 4.92 -15.12 -22.04
N LEU A 255 5.11 -13.90 -22.56
CA LEU A 255 4.43 -12.70 -22.09
C LEU A 255 2.91 -12.80 -22.25
N ASN A 256 2.37 -13.74 -23.03
CA ASN A 256 0.93 -14.04 -23.06
C ASN A 256 0.41 -14.53 -21.71
N LEU A 257 1.27 -15.02 -20.81
CA LEU A 257 0.93 -15.42 -19.44
C LEU A 257 0.89 -14.22 -18.48
N ILE A 258 1.50 -13.09 -18.85
CA ILE A 258 1.51 -11.89 -18.01
C ILE A 258 0.30 -11.00 -18.29
N ARG A 259 -0.45 -10.72 -17.22
CA ARG A 259 -1.64 -9.85 -17.21
C ARG A 259 -1.43 -8.57 -16.41
N GLY A 260 -0.32 -8.45 -15.68
CA GLY A 260 -0.06 -7.27 -14.88
C GLY A 260 1.15 -7.39 -13.98
N PHE A 261 1.19 -6.53 -12.98
CA PHE A 261 2.26 -6.48 -11.98
C PHE A 261 1.76 -5.78 -10.70
N ILE A 262 2.44 -6.03 -9.59
CA ILE A 262 2.12 -5.41 -8.29
C ILE A 262 3.11 -4.29 -7.99
N CYS A 263 2.59 -3.08 -7.81
CA CYS A 263 3.38 -1.98 -7.27
C CYS A 263 3.11 -1.81 -5.79
N GLY A 264 4.12 -1.34 -5.06
CA GLY A 264 4.05 -1.14 -3.63
C GLY A 264 4.93 0.00 -3.14
N TYR A 265 4.50 0.68 -2.09
CA TYR A 265 5.36 1.58 -1.31
C TYR A 265 5.12 1.39 0.18
N ARG A 266 6.17 1.61 0.96
CA ARG A 266 6.10 1.69 2.42
C ARG A 266 5.57 3.06 2.84
N LEU A 267 4.59 3.08 3.74
CA LEU A 267 4.18 4.30 4.44
C LEU A 267 5.16 4.58 5.58
N ASN A 268 5.60 5.83 5.66
CA ASN A 268 6.46 6.34 6.72
C ASN A 268 5.64 6.94 7.88
#